data_AF-A0A1W9V7M8-F1
#
_entry.id   AF-A0A1W9V7M8-F1
#
_cell.length_a   1.000
_cell.length_b   1.000
_cell.length_c   1.000
_cell.angle_alpha   90.00
_cell.angle_beta   90.00
_cell.angle_gamma   90.00
#
_symmetry.space_group_name_H-M   'P 1'
#
loop_
_entity.id
_entity.type
_entity.pdbx_description
1 polymer ?
#
loop_
_entity_poly.entity_id
_entity_poly.type
_entity_poly.pdbx_seq_one_letter_code
_entity_poly.pdbx_strand_id
1 'polypeptide(L)'
;MGEMKEKILKVVRNNSMSTAAGLDKAETWIQDKEKLTLSFNSPFASTLVEKESQSIEKIIREELGWKIKFYTAVKRAESEKSETVEEQVELVRSVFRGTIIKGE
;
A
#
# COMPACT_ATOMS: atom_id res chain seq x y z
N MET A 1 6.06 16.97 -5.22
CA MET A 1 5.69 15.55 -4.98
C MET A 1 6.86 14.68 -4.52
N GLY A 2 8.14 15.01 -4.79
CA GLY A 2 9.29 14.17 -4.39
C GLY A 2 9.50 14.02 -2.88
N GLU A 3 9.28 15.08 -2.10
CA GLU A 3 9.58 15.09 -0.66
C GLU A 3 8.75 14.09 0.18
N MET A 4 7.49 13.84 -0.21
CA MET A 4 6.65 12.87 0.49
C MET A 4 7.10 11.43 0.22
N LYS A 5 7.40 11.10 -1.04
CA LYS A 5 7.92 9.79 -1.44
C LYS A 5 9.19 9.47 -0.66
N GLU A 6 10.13 10.41 -0.61
CA GLU A 6 11.39 10.21 0.13
C GLU A 6 11.19 10.03 1.63
N LYS A 7 10.31 10.82 2.26
CA LYS A 7 10.01 10.65 3.70
C LYS A 7 9.43 9.28 3.99
N ILE A 8 8.45 8.82 3.20
CA ILE A 8 7.84 7.51 3.37
C ILE A 8 8.88 6.41 3.16
N LEU A 9 9.65 6.47 2.07
CA LEU A 9 10.69 5.48 1.79
C LEU A 9 11.74 5.43 2.90
N LYS A 10 12.17 6.57 3.44
CA LYS A 10 13.17 6.62 4.50
C LYS A 10 12.64 5.97 5.79
N VAL A 11 11.43 6.31 6.18
CA VAL A 11 10.76 5.75 7.37
C VAL A 11 10.55 4.25 7.22
N VAL A 12 10.02 3.80 6.08
CA VAL A 12 9.80 2.38 5.83
C VAL A 12 11.13 1.63 5.73
N ARG A 13 12.18 2.22 5.14
CA ARG A 13 13.51 1.60 5.01
C ARG A 13 14.18 1.36 6.36
N ASN A 14 13.96 2.24 7.34
CA ASN A 14 14.44 2.05 8.71
C ASN A 14 13.76 0.86 9.40
N ASN A 15 12.55 0.49 8.97
CA ASN A 15 11.80 -0.62 9.55
C ASN A 15 12.03 -1.93 8.77
N SER A 16 11.88 -1.88 7.45
CA SER A 16 12.03 -3.04 6.56
C SER A 16 12.57 -2.62 5.20
N MET A 17 13.79 -3.09 4.90
CA MET A 17 14.48 -2.80 3.65
C MET A 17 13.78 -3.41 2.43
N SER A 18 13.19 -4.60 2.59
CA SER A 18 12.44 -5.31 1.54
C SER A 18 11.14 -4.59 1.18
N THR A 19 10.42 -4.09 2.18
CA THR A 19 9.18 -3.33 1.99
C THR A 19 9.45 -1.98 1.31
N ALA A 20 10.53 -1.29 1.71
CA ALA A 20 10.97 -0.07 1.06
C ALA A 20 11.37 -0.30 -0.41
N ALA A 21 12.07 -1.40 -0.71
CA ALA A 21 12.40 -1.78 -2.07
C ALA A 21 11.15 -2.10 -2.90
N GLY A 22 10.12 -2.71 -2.29
CA GLY A 22 8.81 -2.91 -2.90
C GLY A 22 8.14 -1.59 -3.26
N LEU A 23 8.05 -0.66 -2.32
CA LEU A 23 7.49 0.69 -2.51
C LEU A 23 8.23 1.48 -3.60
N ASP A 24 9.56 1.41 -3.64
CA ASP A 24 10.34 2.16 -4.63
C ASP A 24 10.09 1.67 -6.07
N LYS A 25 9.72 0.40 -6.24
CA LYS A 25 9.29 -0.17 -7.53
C LYS A 25 7.91 0.31 -8.01
N ALA A 26 7.20 1.13 -7.24
CA ALA A 26 5.96 1.74 -7.71
C ALA A 26 6.28 2.82 -8.77
N GLU A 27 5.71 2.62 -9.95
CA GLU A 27 5.80 3.51 -11.11
C GLU A 27 5.10 4.85 -10.86
N THR A 28 4.02 4.83 -10.11
CA THR A 28 3.22 6.04 -9.88
C THR A 28 2.74 6.09 -8.45
N TRP A 29 2.88 7.26 -7.83
CA TRP A 29 2.40 7.57 -6.50
C TRP A 29 1.34 8.66 -6.63
N ILE A 30 0.09 8.31 -6.36
CA ILE A 30 -1.03 9.24 -6.43
C ILE A 30 -1.55 9.44 -5.01
N GLN A 31 -1.30 10.63 -4.46
CA GLN A 31 -1.86 11.01 -3.17
C GLN A 31 -3.19 11.75 -3.38
N ASP A 32 -4.25 11.22 -2.78
CA ASP A 32 -5.55 11.90 -2.66
C ASP A 32 -5.93 12.00 -1.18
N LYS A 33 -5.71 13.19 -0.59
CA LYS A 33 -5.95 13.47 0.84
C LYS A 33 -5.22 12.48 1.75
N GLU A 34 -5.96 11.52 2.31
CA GLU A 34 -5.50 10.46 3.21
C GLU A 34 -5.32 9.11 2.49
N LYS A 35 -5.31 9.09 1.16
CA LYS A 35 -5.14 7.88 0.35
C LYS A 35 -3.90 8.03 -0.50
N LEU A 36 -3.07 7.00 -0.53
CA LEU A 36 -1.91 6.91 -1.38
C LEU A 36 -2.04 5.66 -2.25
N THR A 37 -2.30 5.89 -3.53
CA THR A 37 -2.41 4.84 -4.53
C THR A 37 -1.08 4.67 -5.24
N LEU A 38 -0.57 3.46 -5.23
CA LEU A 38 0.68 3.04 -5.84
C LEU A 38 0.38 2.17 -7.04
N SER A 39 0.88 2.57 -8.21
CA SER A 39 0.81 1.73 -9.42
C SER A 39 2.09 0.96 -9.62
N PHE A 40 1.99 -0.34 -9.88
CA PHE A 40 3.10 -1.24 -10.15
C PHE A 40 2.96 -1.86 -11.53
N ASN A 41 4.08 -2.11 -12.20
CA ASN A 41 4.10 -2.92 -13.43
C ASN A 41 4.19 -4.43 -13.16
N SER A 42 4.46 -4.83 -11.91
CA SER A 42 4.59 -6.24 -11.53
C SER A 42 3.59 -6.58 -10.42
N PRO A 43 2.79 -7.66 -10.59
CA PRO A 43 1.85 -8.10 -9.55
C PRO A 43 2.58 -8.54 -8.27
N PHE A 44 3.79 -9.08 -8.39
CA PHE A 44 4.58 -9.50 -7.23
C PHE A 44 4.92 -8.33 -6.29
N ALA A 45 5.36 -7.19 -6.86
CA ALA A 45 5.66 -5.99 -6.08
C ALA A 45 4.40 -5.41 -5.42
N SER A 46 3.29 -5.42 -6.15
CA SER A 46 1.98 -4.99 -5.64
C SER A 46 1.55 -5.83 -4.44
N THR A 47 1.55 -7.16 -4.56
CA THR A 47 1.16 -8.07 -3.47
C THR A 47 2.08 -7.96 -2.26
N LEU A 48 3.39 -7.77 -2.45
CA LEU A 48 4.32 -7.58 -1.34
C LEU A 48 3.98 -6.30 -0.55
N VAL A 49 3.77 -5.18 -1.26
CA VAL A 49 3.41 -3.90 -0.62
C VAL A 49 2.01 -3.96 -0.01
N GLU A 50 1.09 -4.70 -0.62
CA GLU A 50 -0.26 -4.88 -0.10
C GLU A 50 -0.29 -5.69 1.20
N LYS A 51 0.48 -6.78 1.28
CA LYS A 51 0.62 -7.56 2.53
C LYS A 51 1.22 -6.72 3.66
N GLU A 52 2.17 -5.87 3.32
CA GLU A 52 2.87 -5.01 4.27
C GLU A 52 2.17 -3.66 4.49
N SER A 53 1.05 -3.40 3.80
CA SER A 53 0.36 -2.10 3.79
C SER A 53 -0.01 -1.65 5.19
N GLN A 54 -0.58 -2.53 6.00
CA GLN A 54 -0.96 -2.22 7.38
C GLN A 54 0.24 -1.85 8.25
N SER A 55 1.37 -2.54 8.08
CA SER A 55 2.61 -2.24 8.77
C SER A 55 3.14 -0.88 8.36
N ILE A 56 3.17 -0.60 7.05
CA ILE A 56 3.60 0.70 6.49
C ILE A 56 2.71 1.84 7.02
N GLU A 57 1.38 1.68 6.97
CA GLU A 57 0.41 2.65 7.47
C GLU A 57 0.62 2.95 8.96
N LYS A 58 0.87 1.90 9.76
CA LYS A 58 1.14 2.06 11.19
C LYS A 58 2.43 2.84 11.42
N ILE A 59 3.53 2.46 10.77
CA ILE A 59 4.83 3.13 10.93
C ILE A 59 4.73 4.60 10.52
N ILE A 60 4.07 4.90 9.40
CA ILE A 60 3.90 6.29 8.93
C ILE A 60 3.06 7.09 9.93
N ARG A 61 2.03 6.48 10.52
CA ARG A 61 1.23 7.14 11.54
C ARG A 61 2.03 7.40 12.81
N GLU A 62 2.88 6.47 13.24
CA GLU A 62 3.70 6.60 14.45
C GLU A 62 4.85 7.60 14.26
N GLU A 63 5.55 7.54 13.13
CA GLU A 63 6.76 8.33 12.88
C GLU A 63 6.48 9.71 12.27
N LEU A 64 5.49 9.81 11.37
CA LEU A 64 5.16 11.04 10.65
C LEU A 64 3.87 11.70 11.15
N GLY A 65 3.08 11.02 11.99
CA GLY A 65 1.77 11.51 12.42
C GLY A 65 0.73 11.55 11.30
N TRP A 66 1.03 11.00 10.13
CA TRP A 66 0.17 11.05 8.97
C TRP A 66 -0.77 9.86 8.93
N LYS A 67 -2.04 10.12 8.68
CA LYS A 67 -3.04 9.08 8.45
C LYS A 67 -3.21 8.90 6.95
N ILE A 68 -2.47 7.93 6.39
CA ILE A 68 -2.49 7.63 4.96
C ILE A 68 -2.87 6.16 4.80
N LYS A 69 -3.77 5.88 3.87
CA LYS A 69 -4.15 4.52 3.46
C LYS A 69 -3.47 4.15 2.18
N PHE A 70 -2.85 2.97 2.16
CA PHE A 70 -2.16 2.47 0.97
C PHE A 70 -3.12 1.66 0.11
N TYR A 71 -3.09 1.94 -1.19
CA TYR A 71 -3.79 1.18 -2.20
C TYR A 71 -2.79 0.78 -3.27
N THR A 72 -2.79 -0.48 -3.68
CA THR A 72 -1.93 -0.94 -4.76
C THR A 72 -2.77 -1.20 -6.01
N ALA A 73 -2.20 -0.89 -7.18
CA ALA A 73 -2.81 -1.15 -8.46
C ALA A 73 -1.75 -1.72 -9.41
N VAL A 74 -2.07 -2.79 -10.12
CA VAL A 74 -1.18 -3.36 -11.13
C VAL A 74 -1.61 -2.81 -12.50
N LYS A 75 -0.72 -2.08 -13.17
CA LYS A 75 -0.89 -1.79 -14.59
C LYS A 75 -0.58 -3.07 -15.35
N ARG A 76 -1.64 -3.83 -15.67
CA ARG A 76 -1.55 -4.99 -16.56
C ARG A 76 -1.11 -4.47 -17.93
N ALA A 77 0.15 -4.67 -18.30
CA ALA A 77 0.47 -4.87 -19.70
C ALA A 77 -0.16 -6.23 -20.06
N GLU A 78 -1.01 -6.27 -21.07
CA GLU A 78 -1.50 -7.51 -21.67
C GLU A 78 -0.31 -8.40 -22.05
N SER A 79 0.01 -9.39 -21.22
CA SER A 79 0.28 -10.76 -21.66
C SER A 79 0.68 -11.67 -20.50
N GLU A 80 0.26 -12.90 -20.68
CA GLU A 80 0.67 -14.15 -20.04
C GLU A 80 0.05 -14.52 -18.69
N LYS A 81 -0.96 -15.39 -18.84
CA LYS A 81 -1.39 -16.43 -17.92
C LYS A 81 -0.18 -17.08 -17.23
N SER A 82 -0.22 -17.11 -15.90
CA SER A 82 0.01 -18.35 -15.18
C SER A 82 -0.95 -18.41 -14.00
N GLU A 83 -1.56 -19.58 -13.91
CA GLU A 83 -2.56 -20.02 -12.94
C GLU A 83 -2.16 -19.75 -11.49
N THR A 84 -3.18 -19.76 -10.64
CA THR A 84 -3.12 -19.76 -9.16
C THR A 84 -3.04 -18.38 -8.51
N VAL A 85 -4.14 -17.61 -8.56
CA VAL A 85 -4.86 -17.15 -7.36
C VAL A 85 -6.31 -16.83 -7.79
N GLU A 86 -7.16 -17.86 -7.83
CA GLU A 86 -8.59 -17.65 -7.55
C GLU A 86 -8.67 -17.11 -6.12
N GLU A 87 -8.95 -15.80 -5.93
CA GLU A 87 -9.70 -15.22 -4.78
C GLU A 87 -9.56 -13.70 -4.55
N GLN A 88 -8.93 -12.90 -5.42
CA GLN A 88 -8.68 -11.48 -5.07
C GLN A 88 -9.17 -10.49 -6.14
N VAL A 89 -10.37 -10.73 -6.67
CA VAL A 89 -11.14 -9.68 -7.37
C VAL A 89 -12.51 -9.49 -6.71
N GLU A 90 -12.51 -9.27 -5.39
CA GLU A 90 -13.52 -8.43 -4.76
C GLU A 90 -12.92 -7.04 -4.51
N LEU A 91 -12.64 -6.35 -5.61
CA LEU A 91 -12.59 -4.90 -5.60
C LEU A 91 -13.99 -4.43 -5.15
N VAL A 92 -14.03 -3.71 -4.02
CA VAL A 92 -15.20 -3.04 -3.42
C VAL A 92 -16.13 -3.92 -2.56
N ARG A 93 -15.72 -4.17 -1.30
CA ARG A 93 -16.54 -4.29 -0.06
C ARG A 93 -15.53 -4.65 1.05
N SER A 94 -15.37 -3.96 2.18
CA SER A 94 -16.36 -3.38 3.06
C SER A 94 -15.71 -2.24 3.85
N VAL A 95 -16.37 -1.09 3.83
CA VAL A 95 -16.42 -0.23 5.02
C VAL A 95 -17.03 -1.08 6.14
N PHE A 96 -16.64 -0.80 7.39
CA PHE A 96 -17.14 -1.38 8.65
C PHE A 96 -16.43 -2.63 9.16
N ARG A 97 -15.49 -2.41 10.07
CA ARG A 97 -15.72 -2.62 11.52
C ARG A 97 -14.82 -1.67 12.30
N GLY A 98 -15.23 -0.40 12.33
CA GLY A 98 -14.83 0.46 13.42
C GLY A 98 -15.45 -0.12 14.69
N THR A 99 -14.60 -0.53 15.62
CA THR A 99 -14.97 -0.83 17.00
C THR A 99 -15.72 0.38 17.55
N ILE A 100 -17.05 0.30 17.66
CA ILE A 100 -17.78 1.22 18.53
C ILE A 100 -17.60 0.68 19.94
N ILE A 101 -16.56 1.17 20.62
CA ILE A 101 -16.53 1.17 22.07
C ILE A 101 -17.51 2.27 22.49
N LYS A 102 -18.70 1.89 22.94
CA LYS A 102 -19.47 2.70 23.88
C LYS A 102 -19.64 1.86 25.14
N GLY A 103 -18.85 2.21 26.15
CA GLY A 103 -19.17 1.83 27.52
C GLY A 103 -20.36 2.65 28.00
N GLU A 104 -21.30 2.00 28.65
CA GLU A 104 -21.72 2.25 30.04
C GLU A 104 -22.48 1.01 30.54
#